data_AF-A0A259K651-F1
#
_entry.id   AF-A0A259K651-F1
#
_cell.length_a   1.000
_cell.length_b   1.000
_cell.length_c   1.000
_cell.angle_alpha   90.00
_cell.angle_beta   90.00
_cell.angle_gamma   90.00
#
_symmetry.space_group_name_H-M   'P 1'
#
loop_
_entity.id
_entity.type
_entity.pdbx_description
1 polymer ?
#
loop_
_entity_poly.entity_id
_entity_poly.type
_entity_poly.pdbx_seq_one_letter_code
_entity_poly.pdbx_strand_id
1 'polypeptide(L)'
;MKFSIEWLKDFLDTDASVAGIAAALNRIGHEVEGIEDPAERLVLSWDSFMSFPAWAVRGAFYEFAGERIRAFTQVFPDFAPEFHLSIRNPATFLPALKARVAERGHDPNLVDCDPMALCWSDAIRQILQFNPGAQITVWCDEDTPLIWPEVLQAVSGHAPDCQLTDCDDMLAQVLTESGLARMRAYCAEHPPASVAHRRRVATAFMEKFARPEQIEIPVEMPGWTQDYVDDLTARYHQDVERIRRMPRVTFLDA
;
A
#
# COMPACT_ATOMS: atom_id res chain seq x y z
N MET A 1 -24.10 28.28 2.32
CA MET A 1 -24.84 27.03 2.02
C MET A 1 -23.93 26.19 1.13
N LYS A 2 -23.74 24.89 1.40
CA LYS A 2 -22.85 24.03 0.61
C LYS A 2 -23.69 23.22 -0.39
N PHE A 3 -23.29 23.22 -1.66
CA PHE A 3 -23.89 22.44 -2.74
C PHE A 3 -22.77 21.74 -3.52
N SER A 4 -23.00 20.49 -3.96
CA SER A 4 -22.08 19.85 -4.91
C SER A 4 -22.39 20.31 -6.33
N ILE A 5 -21.42 20.18 -7.24
CA ILE A 5 -21.66 20.48 -8.66
C ILE A 5 -22.69 19.54 -9.28
N GLU A 6 -22.71 18.26 -8.88
CA GLU A 6 -23.72 17.29 -9.33
C GLU A 6 -25.12 17.75 -8.94
N TRP A 7 -25.31 18.20 -7.70
CA TRP A 7 -26.60 18.74 -7.27
C TRP A 7 -27.02 19.93 -8.13
N LEU A 8 -26.11 20.85 -8.43
CA LEU A 8 -26.42 22.01 -9.26
C LEU A 8 -26.75 21.62 -10.70
N LYS A 9 -26.06 20.64 -11.28
CA LYS A 9 -26.34 20.16 -12.64
C LYS A 9 -27.69 19.44 -12.71
N ASP A 10 -27.99 18.58 -11.75
CA ASP A 10 -29.24 17.82 -11.70
C ASP A 10 -30.46 18.73 -11.52
N PHE A 11 -30.36 19.74 -10.65
CA PHE A 11 -31.49 20.63 -10.36
C PHE A 11 -31.63 21.81 -11.32
N LEU A 12 -30.55 22.22 -12.00
CA LEU A 12 -30.57 23.33 -12.96
C LEU A 12 -30.63 22.88 -14.43
N ASP A 13 -30.54 21.58 -14.70
CA ASP A 13 -30.50 21.00 -16.06
C ASP A 13 -29.51 21.74 -16.96
N THR A 14 -28.23 21.73 -16.56
CA THR A 14 -27.19 22.55 -17.20
C THR A 14 -25.88 21.83 -17.43
N ASP A 15 -25.28 22.08 -18.60
CA ASP A 15 -23.91 21.67 -18.95
C ASP A 15 -22.86 22.74 -18.62
N ALA A 16 -23.23 23.79 -17.89
CA ALA A 16 -22.30 24.87 -17.54
C ALA A 16 -21.12 24.36 -16.70
N SER A 17 -19.92 24.92 -16.96
CA SER A 17 -18.72 24.62 -16.17
C SER A 17 -18.84 25.17 -14.75
N VAL A 18 -18.05 24.65 -13.80
CA VAL A 18 -17.93 25.15 -12.42
C VAL A 18 -17.78 26.68 -12.40
N ALA A 19 -16.87 27.21 -13.24
CA ALA A 19 -16.61 28.64 -13.36
C ALA A 19 -17.83 29.41 -13.91
N GLY A 20 -18.54 28.84 -14.88
CA GLY A 20 -19.77 29.44 -15.44
C GLY A 20 -20.91 29.49 -14.42
N ILE A 21 -21.07 28.43 -13.63
CA ILE A 21 -22.04 28.37 -12.53
C ILE A 21 -21.70 29.39 -11.45
N ALA A 22 -20.43 29.46 -11.03
CA ALA A 22 -19.99 30.44 -10.03
C ALA A 22 -20.19 31.89 -10.51
N ALA A 23 -19.86 32.18 -11.78
CA ALA A 23 -20.10 33.49 -12.37
C ALA A 23 -21.61 33.84 -12.43
N ALA A 24 -22.46 32.86 -12.72
CA ALA A 24 -23.91 33.04 -12.73
C ALA A 24 -24.46 33.32 -11.33
N LEU A 25 -24.01 32.57 -10.32
CA LEU A 25 -24.37 32.76 -8.91
C LEU A 25 -23.97 34.17 -8.42
N ASN A 26 -22.74 34.58 -8.69
CA ASN A 26 -22.27 35.93 -8.38
C ASN A 26 -23.15 37.01 -9.06
N ARG A 27 -23.50 36.81 -10.33
CA ARG A 27 -24.34 37.74 -11.09
C ARG A 27 -25.76 37.89 -10.52
N ILE A 28 -26.32 36.85 -9.90
CA ILE A 28 -27.65 36.90 -9.27
C ILE A 28 -27.60 37.28 -7.78
N GLY A 29 -26.45 37.72 -7.28
CA GLY A 29 -26.28 38.21 -5.91
C GLY A 29 -25.97 37.14 -4.87
N HIS A 30 -25.65 35.92 -5.30
CA HIS A 30 -25.07 34.90 -4.44
C HIS A 30 -23.55 34.94 -4.56
N GLU A 31 -22.89 35.69 -3.67
CA GLU A 31 -21.44 35.74 -3.61
C GLU A 31 -20.87 34.35 -3.30
N VAL A 32 -20.11 33.80 -4.25
CA VAL A 32 -19.42 32.53 -4.09
C VAL A 32 -18.13 32.79 -3.32
N GLU A 33 -18.15 32.49 -2.02
CA GLU A 33 -17.02 32.69 -1.10
C GLU A 33 -15.84 31.75 -1.39
N GLY A 34 -16.10 30.58 -1.98
CA GLY A 34 -15.09 29.59 -2.33
C GLY A 34 -15.66 28.41 -3.11
N ILE A 35 -14.80 27.77 -3.90
CA ILE A 35 -15.09 26.53 -4.61
C ILE A 35 -14.10 25.52 -4.08
N GLU A 36 -14.60 24.53 -3.35
CA GLU A 36 -13.80 23.43 -2.80
C GLU A 36 -13.86 22.27 -3.79
N ASP A 37 -12.73 21.91 -4.38
CA ASP A 37 -12.51 20.55 -4.89
C ASP A 37 -11.82 19.79 -3.74
N PRO A 38 -12.57 19.04 -2.93
CA PRO A 38 -12.07 18.59 -1.64
C PRO A 38 -10.89 17.61 -1.72
N ALA A 39 -10.55 17.08 -2.90
CA ALA A 39 -9.33 16.32 -3.07
C ALA A 39 -8.82 16.27 -4.53
N GLU A 40 -7.64 16.83 -4.78
CA GLU A 40 -6.87 16.57 -6.02
C GLU A 40 -6.49 15.08 -6.18
N ARG A 41 -6.53 14.31 -5.08
CA ARG A 41 -6.21 12.88 -5.03
C ARG A 41 -7.05 12.14 -4.00
N LEU A 42 -7.67 11.02 -4.40
CA LEU A 42 -8.39 10.10 -3.52
C LEU A 42 -7.56 8.84 -3.25
N VAL A 43 -7.26 8.58 -1.97
CA VAL A 43 -6.59 7.34 -1.53
C VAL A 43 -7.61 6.39 -0.93
N LEU A 44 -7.65 5.16 -1.46
CA LEU A 44 -8.55 4.10 -1.03
C LEU A 44 -7.74 2.94 -0.45
N SER A 45 -7.94 2.62 0.84
CA SER A 45 -7.23 1.54 1.53
C SER A 45 -8.13 0.81 2.52
N TRP A 46 -8.23 -0.51 2.40
CA TRP A 46 -8.91 -1.39 3.37
C TRP A 46 -8.46 -2.86 3.22
N ASP A 47 -8.58 -3.64 4.30
CA ASP A 47 -8.12 -5.04 4.47
C ASP A 47 -8.54 -6.04 3.36
N SER A 48 -9.55 -5.72 2.56
CA SER A 48 -10.12 -6.65 1.56
C SER A 48 -10.32 -5.99 0.20
N PHE A 49 -9.41 -5.06 -0.12
CA PHE A 49 -9.39 -4.36 -1.40
C PHE A 49 -9.23 -5.36 -2.55
N MET A 50 -8.19 -6.20 -2.50
CA MET A 50 -7.87 -7.17 -3.56
C MET A 50 -8.67 -8.47 -3.48
N SER A 51 -8.98 -8.94 -2.27
CA SER A 51 -9.82 -10.11 -2.01
C SER A 51 -10.15 -10.20 -0.53
N PHE A 52 -11.15 -10.99 -0.14
CA PHE A 52 -11.31 -11.37 1.26
C PHE A 52 -10.23 -12.40 1.65
N PRO A 53 -9.79 -12.45 2.91
CA PRO A 53 -8.71 -13.35 3.34
C PRO A 53 -8.89 -14.83 2.92
N ALA A 54 -10.11 -15.37 3.07
CA ALA A 54 -10.43 -16.75 2.69
C ALA A 54 -10.30 -17.04 1.18
N TRP A 55 -10.21 -16.01 0.35
CA TRP A 55 -10.10 -16.09 -1.11
C TRP A 55 -8.87 -15.34 -1.64
N ALA A 56 -7.92 -15.00 -0.76
CA ALA A 56 -6.68 -14.34 -1.16
C ALA A 56 -5.73 -15.30 -1.89
N VAL A 57 -5.90 -16.62 -1.71
CA VAL A 57 -5.10 -17.65 -2.39
C VAL A 57 -6.02 -18.74 -2.93
N ARG A 58 -6.03 -18.92 -4.25
CA ARG A 58 -6.72 -20.01 -4.96
C ARG A 58 -5.87 -20.38 -6.18
N GLY A 59 -4.97 -21.35 -6.03
CA GLY A 59 -3.98 -21.70 -7.06
C GLY A 59 -2.88 -20.64 -7.30
N ALA A 60 -3.19 -19.35 -7.15
CA ALA A 60 -2.27 -18.21 -7.22
C ALA A 60 -2.62 -17.16 -6.15
N PHE A 61 -1.69 -16.22 -5.91
CA PHE A 61 -1.97 -15.04 -5.10
C PHE A 61 -2.99 -14.15 -5.81
N TYR A 62 -4.08 -13.84 -5.10
CA TYR A 62 -5.11 -12.89 -5.52
C TYR A 62 -5.58 -13.10 -6.96
N GLU A 63 -5.92 -14.34 -7.32
CA GLU A 63 -6.26 -14.79 -8.68
C GLU A 63 -7.27 -13.89 -9.43
N PHE A 64 -8.14 -13.15 -8.75
CA PHE A 64 -9.16 -12.28 -9.35
C PHE A 64 -8.97 -10.79 -9.03
N ALA A 65 -7.82 -10.38 -8.48
CA ALA A 65 -7.61 -8.99 -8.07
C ALA A 65 -7.69 -8.02 -9.26
N GLY A 66 -7.14 -8.37 -10.42
CA GLY A 66 -7.17 -7.48 -11.59
C GLY A 66 -8.58 -7.05 -12.00
N GLU A 67 -9.51 -8.02 -12.12
CA GLU A 67 -10.92 -7.77 -12.44
C GLU A 67 -11.62 -6.97 -11.34
N ARG A 68 -11.38 -7.34 -10.08
CA ARG A 68 -11.97 -6.65 -8.94
C ARG A 68 -11.53 -5.19 -8.86
N ILE A 69 -10.23 -4.93 -9.00
CA ILE A 69 -9.66 -3.58 -9.01
C ILE A 69 -10.22 -2.79 -10.19
N ARG A 70 -10.34 -3.42 -11.37
CA ARG A 70 -10.92 -2.78 -12.55
C ARG A 70 -12.32 -2.24 -12.29
N ALA A 71 -13.17 -2.98 -11.59
CA ALA A 71 -14.50 -2.50 -11.22
C ALA A 71 -14.47 -1.18 -10.41
N PHE A 72 -13.49 -1.00 -9.52
CA PHE A 72 -13.32 0.27 -8.78
C PHE A 72 -12.84 1.40 -9.67
N THR A 73 -11.90 1.15 -10.59
CA THR A 73 -11.43 2.20 -11.51
C THR A 73 -12.54 2.72 -12.43
N GLN A 74 -13.55 1.89 -12.72
CA GLN A 74 -14.72 2.29 -13.52
C GLN A 74 -15.69 3.21 -12.77
N VAL A 75 -15.61 3.28 -11.44
CA VAL A 75 -16.40 4.22 -10.63
C VAL A 75 -15.87 5.66 -10.79
N PHE A 76 -14.58 5.82 -11.11
CA PHE A 76 -13.91 7.12 -11.24
C PHE A 76 -13.28 7.28 -12.64
N PRO A 77 -14.09 7.32 -13.72
CA PRO A 77 -13.59 7.25 -15.09
C PRO A 77 -12.70 8.43 -15.49
N ASP A 78 -12.87 9.59 -14.84
CA ASP A 78 -12.09 10.80 -15.11
C ASP A 78 -10.76 10.86 -14.33
N PHE A 79 -10.53 9.91 -13.41
CA PHE A 79 -9.30 9.82 -12.63
C PHE A 79 -8.36 8.78 -13.22
N ALA A 80 -7.08 9.13 -13.37
CA ALA A 80 -6.05 8.16 -13.73
C ALA A 80 -5.74 7.27 -12.51
N PRO A 81 -5.99 5.95 -12.57
CA PRO A 81 -5.71 5.08 -11.43
C PRO A 81 -4.22 4.78 -11.34
N GLU A 82 -3.72 4.74 -10.11
CA GLU A 82 -2.43 4.19 -9.74
C GLU A 82 -2.59 3.26 -8.54
N PHE A 83 -1.73 2.27 -8.45
CA PHE A 83 -1.81 1.23 -7.42
C PHE A 83 -0.55 1.22 -6.57
N HIS A 84 -0.72 0.90 -5.29
CA HIS A 84 0.36 0.79 -4.32
C HIS A 84 0.20 -0.54 -3.58
N LEU A 85 1.21 -1.40 -3.62
CA LEU A 85 1.12 -2.77 -3.11
C LEU A 85 2.39 -3.16 -2.36
N SER A 86 2.25 -3.49 -1.07
CA SER A 86 3.28 -4.28 -0.38
C SER A 86 3.11 -5.75 -0.71
N ILE A 87 4.23 -6.43 -0.96
CA ILE A 87 4.32 -7.88 -1.11
C ILE A 87 5.08 -8.45 0.07
N ARG A 88 4.79 -9.68 0.47
CA ARG A 88 5.42 -10.30 1.65
C ARG A 88 5.90 -11.70 1.32
N ASN A 89 6.98 -12.12 1.96
CA ASN A 89 7.50 -13.48 1.86
C ASN A 89 6.38 -14.49 2.14
N PRO A 90 6.05 -15.40 1.20
CA PRO A 90 5.03 -16.42 1.37
C PRO A 90 5.20 -17.25 2.64
N ALA A 91 6.45 -17.43 3.11
CA ALA A 91 6.75 -18.17 4.32
C ALA A 91 6.16 -17.51 5.58
N THR A 92 6.05 -16.18 5.62
CA THR A 92 5.43 -15.45 6.74
C THR A 92 4.01 -14.98 6.43
N PHE A 93 3.68 -14.80 5.15
CA PHE A 93 2.35 -14.38 4.70
C PHE A 93 1.30 -15.50 4.84
N LEU A 94 1.58 -16.73 4.40
CA LEU A 94 0.60 -17.81 4.41
C LEU A 94 0.15 -18.23 5.82
N PRO A 95 1.04 -18.38 6.82
CA PRO A 95 0.61 -18.64 8.20
C PRO A 95 -0.26 -17.51 8.75
N ALA A 96 0.15 -16.25 8.53
CA ALA A 96 -0.61 -15.09 8.98
C ALA A 96 -2.00 -15.01 8.31
N LEU A 97 -2.08 -15.33 7.01
CA LEU A 97 -3.35 -15.40 6.29
C LEU A 97 -4.26 -16.48 6.88
N LYS A 98 -3.75 -17.69 7.12
CA LYS A 98 -4.52 -18.79 7.73
C LYS A 98 -5.03 -18.44 9.13
N ALA A 99 -4.19 -17.82 9.96
CA ALA A 99 -4.61 -17.31 11.27
C ALA A 99 -5.75 -16.28 11.12
N ARG A 100 -5.61 -15.32 10.20
CA ARG A 100 -6.64 -14.30 9.91
C ARG A 100 -7.95 -14.92 9.42
N VAL A 101 -7.89 -15.99 8.62
CA VAL A 101 -9.08 -16.74 8.17
C VAL A 101 -9.77 -17.40 9.36
N ALA A 102 -9.00 -18.06 10.24
CA ALA A 102 -9.51 -18.71 11.45
C ALA A 102 -10.19 -17.70 12.39
N GLU A 103 -9.57 -16.54 12.65
CA GLU A 103 -10.09 -15.46 13.49
C GLU A 103 -11.44 -14.92 13.00
N ARG A 104 -11.67 -14.96 11.69
CA ARG A 104 -12.94 -14.56 11.07
C ARG A 104 -14.00 -15.68 11.06
N GLY A 105 -13.73 -16.81 11.69
CA GLY A 105 -14.66 -17.94 11.82
C GLY A 105 -14.76 -18.81 10.56
N HIS A 106 -13.79 -18.73 9.66
CA HIS A 106 -13.74 -19.55 8.45
C HIS A 106 -12.71 -20.69 8.60
N ASP A 107 -12.87 -21.75 7.81
CA ASP A 107 -11.92 -22.87 7.79
C ASP A 107 -10.58 -22.41 7.18
N PRO A 108 -9.45 -22.48 7.92
CA PRO A 108 -8.12 -22.11 7.41
C PRO A 108 -7.67 -22.95 6.23
N ASN A 109 -8.25 -24.14 6.02
CA ASN A 109 -8.00 -24.98 4.85
C ASN A 109 -8.57 -24.41 3.55
N LEU A 110 -9.38 -23.34 3.61
CA LEU A 110 -9.76 -22.58 2.41
C LEU A 110 -8.55 -21.94 1.73
N VAL A 111 -7.45 -21.71 2.47
CA VAL A 111 -6.15 -21.35 1.91
C VAL A 111 -5.43 -22.64 1.50
N ASP A 112 -5.88 -23.21 0.38
CA ASP A 112 -5.32 -24.42 -0.21
C ASP A 112 -4.59 -24.10 -1.52
N CYS A 113 -3.28 -24.39 -1.52
CA CYS A 113 -2.39 -24.16 -2.64
C CYS A 113 -1.07 -24.90 -2.39
N ASP A 114 -0.30 -25.09 -3.45
CA ASP A 114 1.12 -25.35 -3.33
C ASP A 114 1.87 -24.02 -3.09
N PRO A 115 2.45 -23.77 -1.90
CA PRO A 115 3.20 -22.54 -1.64
C PRO A 115 4.35 -22.33 -2.61
N MET A 116 4.96 -23.42 -3.10
CA MET A 116 6.06 -23.37 -4.08
C MET A 116 5.58 -23.01 -5.49
N ALA A 117 4.28 -22.96 -5.74
CA ALA A 117 3.73 -22.48 -7.01
C ALA A 117 3.47 -20.96 -6.98
N LEU A 118 3.31 -20.35 -5.80
CA LEU A 118 2.82 -18.97 -5.68
C LEU A 118 3.86 -17.93 -6.07
N CYS A 119 3.46 -16.95 -6.89
CA CYS A 119 4.29 -15.81 -7.30
C CYS A 119 3.47 -14.52 -7.21
N TRP A 120 4.02 -13.50 -6.55
CA TRP A 120 3.44 -12.16 -6.52
C TRP A 120 3.49 -11.48 -7.90
N SER A 121 4.51 -11.82 -8.71
CA SER A 121 4.61 -11.31 -10.08
C SER A 121 3.42 -11.70 -10.95
N ASP A 122 2.77 -12.84 -10.68
CA ASP A 122 1.56 -13.27 -11.38
C ASP A 122 0.36 -12.39 -11.00
N ALA A 123 0.18 -12.11 -9.71
CA ALA A 123 -0.86 -11.19 -9.22
C ALA A 123 -0.67 -9.78 -9.83
N ILE A 124 0.55 -9.24 -9.79
CA ILE A 124 0.88 -7.92 -10.34
C ILE A 124 0.64 -7.89 -11.85
N ARG A 125 1.03 -8.95 -12.59
CA ARG A 125 0.81 -9.05 -14.03
C ARG A 125 -0.69 -9.01 -14.34
N GLN A 126 -1.49 -9.74 -13.58
CA GLN A 126 -2.93 -9.75 -13.71
C GLN A 126 -3.52 -8.35 -13.49
N ILE A 127 -3.14 -7.66 -12.40
CA ILE A 127 -3.60 -6.30 -12.10
C ILE A 127 -3.32 -5.36 -13.28
N LEU A 128 -2.08 -5.39 -13.80
CA LEU A 128 -1.64 -4.56 -14.91
C LEU A 128 -2.29 -4.93 -16.27
N GLN A 129 -2.72 -6.18 -16.43
CA GLN A 129 -3.42 -6.65 -17.63
C GLN A 129 -4.86 -6.14 -17.68
N PHE A 130 -5.59 -6.21 -16.56
CA PHE A 130 -6.98 -5.75 -16.48
C PHE A 130 -7.11 -4.23 -16.37
N ASN A 131 -6.04 -3.53 -16.00
CA ASN A 131 -6.01 -2.08 -15.85
C ASN A 131 -4.98 -1.45 -16.82
N PRO A 132 -5.27 -1.43 -18.14
CA PRO A 132 -4.37 -0.81 -19.10
C PRO A 132 -4.22 0.69 -18.81
N GLY A 133 -2.98 1.19 -18.90
CA GLY A 133 -2.64 2.58 -18.57
C GLY A 133 -2.29 2.85 -17.10
N ALA A 134 -2.68 1.98 -16.17
CA ALA A 134 -2.32 2.12 -14.76
C ALA A 134 -0.84 1.77 -14.51
N GLN A 135 -0.27 2.40 -13.49
CA GLN A 135 1.04 2.08 -12.93
C GLN A 135 0.85 1.44 -11.54
N ILE A 136 1.84 0.66 -11.11
CA ILE A 136 1.86 0.08 -9.76
C ILE A 136 3.21 0.34 -9.09
N THR A 137 3.16 0.86 -7.87
CA THR A 137 4.30 0.97 -6.97
C THR A 137 4.32 -0.24 -6.04
N VAL A 138 5.44 -0.95 -5.97
CA VAL A 138 5.59 -2.19 -5.21
C VAL A 138 6.78 -2.09 -4.26
N TRP A 139 6.66 -2.69 -3.08
CA TRP A 139 7.76 -2.86 -2.13
C TRP A 139 7.59 -4.13 -1.32
N CYS A 140 8.68 -4.60 -0.69
CA CYS A 140 8.62 -5.71 0.26
C CYS A 140 8.09 -5.20 1.62
N ASP A 141 7.10 -5.89 2.19
CA ASP A 141 6.51 -5.58 3.50
C ASP A 141 7.59 -5.58 4.59
N GLU A 142 8.58 -6.47 4.46
CA GLU A 142 9.75 -6.59 5.33
C GLU A 142 10.59 -5.31 5.41
N ASP A 143 10.63 -4.54 4.32
CA ASP A 143 11.42 -3.30 4.22
C ASP A 143 10.63 -2.07 4.69
N THR A 144 9.31 -2.19 4.85
CA THR A 144 8.40 -1.07 5.17
C THR A 144 8.90 -0.19 6.32
N PRO A 145 9.42 -0.71 7.45
CA PRO A 145 9.95 0.14 8.52
C PRO A 145 11.09 1.08 8.06
N LEU A 146 11.92 0.67 7.11
CA LEU A 146 13.04 1.47 6.61
C LEU A 146 12.62 2.49 5.54
N ILE A 147 11.59 2.15 4.76
CA ILE A 147 11.15 2.93 3.60
C ILE A 147 9.81 3.65 3.80
N TRP A 148 9.24 3.61 5.01
CA TRP A 148 7.90 4.16 5.28
C TRP A 148 7.68 5.60 4.80
N PRO A 149 8.64 6.53 4.95
CA PRO A 149 8.46 7.88 4.40
C PRO A 149 8.36 7.91 2.88
N GLU A 150 9.07 7.04 2.16
CA GLU A 150 8.94 6.92 0.70
C GLU A 150 7.60 6.30 0.30
N VAL A 151 7.09 5.33 1.07
CA VAL A 151 5.75 4.76 0.86
C VAL A 151 4.69 5.84 1.05
N LEU A 152 4.77 6.61 2.14
CA LEU A 152 3.85 7.73 2.40
C LEU A 152 3.91 8.78 1.28
N GLN A 153 5.10 9.10 0.78
CA GLN A 153 5.26 10.03 -0.34
C GLN A 153 4.61 9.50 -1.63
N ALA A 154 4.86 8.22 -1.96
CA ALA A 154 4.31 7.58 -3.15
C ALA A 154 2.77 7.51 -3.08
N VAL A 155 2.21 7.12 -1.93
CA VAL A 155 0.76 6.99 -1.74
C VAL A 155 0.07 8.35 -1.72
N SER A 156 0.65 9.36 -1.05
CA SER A 156 0.03 10.67 -0.88
C SER A 156 0.06 11.56 -2.11
N GLY A 157 1.03 11.37 -3.01
CA GLY A 157 1.16 12.18 -4.23
C GLY A 157 1.51 13.65 -3.97
N HIS A 158 1.95 14.01 -2.76
CA HIS A 158 2.40 15.36 -2.44
C HIS A 158 3.73 15.71 -3.14
N ALA A 159 4.09 16.99 -3.12
CA ALA A 159 5.40 17.44 -3.59
C ALA A 159 6.54 16.84 -2.73
N PRO A 160 7.74 16.57 -3.30
CA PRO A 160 8.84 15.91 -2.58
C PRO A 160 9.35 16.63 -1.32
N ASP A 161 9.10 17.94 -1.21
CA ASP A 161 9.47 18.79 -0.08
C ASP A 161 8.36 18.89 0.98
N CYS A 162 7.20 18.26 0.74
CA CYS A 162 6.13 18.17 1.72
C CYS A 162 6.59 17.38 2.94
N GLN A 163 6.52 18.01 4.11
CA GLN A 163 6.82 17.34 5.37
C GLN A 163 5.60 16.54 5.82
N LEU A 164 5.70 15.22 5.72
CA LEU A 164 4.69 14.29 6.23
C LEU A 164 4.94 14.04 7.73
N THR A 165 3.88 14.04 8.52
CA THR A 165 3.95 13.63 9.93
C THR A 165 3.98 12.11 10.03
N ASP A 166 4.29 11.59 11.23
CA ASP A 166 4.14 10.15 11.53
C ASP A 166 4.98 9.21 10.62
N CYS A 167 6.06 9.76 10.06
CA CYS A 167 7.05 9.07 9.24
C CYS A 167 7.82 7.96 9.96
N ASP A 168 7.69 7.88 11.30
CA ASP A 168 8.34 6.87 12.13
C ASP A 168 7.36 5.78 12.60
N ASP A 169 6.08 5.81 12.22
CA ASP A 169 5.06 4.91 12.78
C ASP A 169 5.37 3.43 12.57
N MET A 170 5.92 3.07 11.41
CA MET A 170 6.33 1.70 11.14
C MET A 170 7.57 1.31 11.98
N LEU A 171 8.48 2.24 12.24
CA LEU A 171 9.58 2.02 13.19
C LEU A 171 9.09 1.91 14.63
N ALA A 172 8.03 2.62 15.00
CA ALA A 172 7.44 2.55 16.34
C ALA A 172 6.83 1.18 16.67
N GLN A 173 6.36 0.46 15.64
CA GLN A 173 5.87 -0.91 15.80
C GLN A 173 7.00 -1.92 16.03
N VAL A 174 8.15 -1.71 15.40
CA VAL A 174 9.30 -2.64 15.46
C VAL A 174 10.25 -2.32 16.62
N LEU A 175 10.48 -1.05 16.94
CA LEU A 175 11.38 -0.62 18.01
C LEU A 175 10.69 -0.65 19.38
N THR A 176 11.50 -0.87 20.41
CA THR A 176 11.07 -0.53 21.77
C THR A 176 10.84 0.98 21.89
N GLU A 177 9.95 1.40 22.79
CA GLU A 177 9.64 2.82 23.02
C GLU A 177 10.90 3.64 23.34
N SER A 178 11.80 3.08 24.16
CA SER A 178 13.09 3.71 24.49
C SER A 178 14.04 3.79 23.29
N GLY A 179 14.02 2.80 22.40
CA GLY A 179 14.81 2.79 21.17
C GLY A 179 14.36 3.87 20.21
N LEU A 180 13.04 3.96 19.98
CA LEU A 180 12.43 4.98 19.13
C LEU A 180 12.73 6.40 19.64
N ALA A 181 12.57 6.65 20.95
CA ALA A 181 12.85 7.95 21.55
C ALA A 181 14.32 8.36 21.36
N ARG A 182 15.26 7.41 21.50
CA ARG A 182 16.69 7.64 21.26
C ARG A 182 17.00 7.90 19.78
N MET A 183 16.35 7.17 18.88
CA MET A 183 16.51 7.37 17.44
C MET A 183 16.04 8.78 17.03
N ARG A 184 14.85 9.19 17.48
CA ARG A 184 14.32 10.53 17.22
C ARG A 184 15.22 11.63 17.76
N ALA A 185 15.71 11.48 19.00
CA ALA A 185 16.66 12.43 19.59
C ALA A 185 17.97 12.50 18.78
N TYR A 186 18.51 11.35 18.36
CA TYR A 186 19.70 11.28 17.53
C TYR A 186 19.51 11.99 16.19
N CYS A 187 18.40 11.74 15.49
CA CYS A 187 18.07 12.39 14.22
C CYS A 187 17.82 13.91 14.37
N ALA A 188 17.28 14.36 15.51
CA ALA A 188 17.11 15.78 15.79
C ALA A 188 18.45 16.50 16.00
N GLU A 189 19.40 15.86 16.69
CA GLU A 189 20.75 16.41 16.89
C GLU A 189 21.63 16.27 15.64
N HIS A 190 21.44 15.20 14.86
CA HIS A 190 22.19 14.87 13.66
C HIS A 190 21.23 14.62 12.47
N PRO A 191 20.63 15.68 11.88
CA PRO A 191 19.70 15.52 10.77
C PRO A 191 20.29 14.69 9.62
N PRO A 192 19.59 13.64 9.14
CA PRO A 192 20.08 12.81 8.06
C PRO A 192 20.27 13.61 6.77
N ALA A 193 21.50 13.64 6.26
CA ALA A 193 21.85 14.33 5.01
C ALA A 193 21.23 13.71 3.72
N SER A 194 20.67 12.50 3.79
CA SER A 194 20.04 11.81 2.66
C SER A 194 19.13 10.67 3.13
N VAL A 195 18.27 10.17 2.24
CA VAL A 195 17.45 8.96 2.47
C VAL A 195 18.34 7.77 2.84
N ALA A 196 19.42 7.53 2.09
CA ALA A 196 20.37 6.45 2.38
C ALA A 196 21.01 6.59 3.78
N HIS A 197 21.32 7.82 4.21
CA HIS A 197 21.80 8.04 5.57
C HIS A 197 20.71 7.76 6.61
N ARG A 198 19.48 8.23 6.40
CA ARG A 198 18.34 7.97 7.29
C ARG A 198 18.12 6.47 7.50
N ARG A 199 18.15 5.69 6.41
CA ARG A 199 17.98 4.23 6.46
C ARG A 199 19.10 3.55 7.23
N ARG A 200 20.36 3.93 7.01
CA ARG A 200 21.49 3.42 7.82
C ARG A 200 21.33 3.69 9.31
N VAL A 201 20.83 4.88 9.69
CA VAL A 201 20.52 5.19 11.09
C VAL A 201 19.41 4.29 11.60
N ALA A 202 18.30 4.17 10.87
CA ALA A 202 17.18 3.32 11.26
C ALA A 202 17.60 1.85 11.43
N THR A 203 18.38 1.29 10.49
CA THR A 203 18.95 -0.07 10.58
C THR A 203 19.77 -0.25 11.86
N ALA A 204 20.70 0.67 12.15
CA ALA A 204 21.53 0.58 13.36
C ALA A 204 20.70 0.63 14.66
N PHE A 205 19.59 1.37 14.67
CA PHE A 205 18.66 1.38 15.80
C PHE A 205 17.82 0.12 15.89
N MET A 206 17.39 -0.46 14.76
CA MET A 206 16.68 -1.74 14.72
C MET A 206 17.55 -2.87 15.27
N GLU A 207 18.82 -2.98 14.84
CA GLU A 207 19.75 -4.00 15.34
C GLU A 207 19.90 -3.98 16.87
N LYS A 208 19.79 -2.81 17.49
CA LYS A 208 20.05 -2.62 18.92
C LYS A 208 18.78 -2.58 19.78
N PHE A 209 17.66 -2.12 19.22
CA PHE A 209 16.48 -1.78 20.00
C PHE A 209 15.17 -2.33 19.41
N ALA A 210 15.22 -3.16 18.38
CA ALA A 210 14.05 -3.85 17.90
C ALA A 210 13.49 -4.83 18.95
N ARG A 211 12.17 -4.98 18.91
CA ARG A 211 11.42 -5.98 19.65
C ARG A 211 11.70 -7.35 19.00
N PRO A 212 12.29 -8.32 19.70
CA PRO A 212 12.65 -9.61 19.10
C PRO A 212 11.47 -10.30 18.40
N GLU A 213 10.27 -10.22 19.00
CA GLU A 213 9.03 -10.78 18.47
C GLU A 213 8.53 -10.12 17.17
N GLN A 214 9.03 -8.94 16.82
CA GLN A 214 8.72 -8.23 15.58
C GLN A 214 9.78 -8.46 14.49
N ILE A 215 10.93 -9.05 14.83
CA ILE A 215 12.03 -9.34 13.89
C ILE A 215 12.07 -10.83 13.54
N GLU A 216 11.99 -11.69 14.55
CA GLU A 216 12.00 -13.14 14.39
C GLU A 216 10.57 -13.67 14.52
N ILE A 217 9.85 -13.72 13.40
CA ILE A 217 8.51 -14.29 13.35
C ILE A 217 8.65 -15.81 13.17
N PRO A 218 8.34 -16.64 14.20
CA PRO A 218 8.39 -18.08 14.04
C PRO A 218 7.36 -18.51 12.99
N VAL A 219 7.82 -19.28 12.00
CA VAL A 219 6.95 -19.85 10.97
C VAL A 219 6.40 -21.18 11.47
N GLU A 220 5.22 -21.16 12.07
CA GLU A 220 4.55 -22.36 12.58
C GLU A 220 3.56 -22.91 11.54
N MET A 221 4.01 -23.86 10.71
CA MET A 221 3.19 -24.53 9.72
C MET A 221 3.36 -26.06 9.77
N PRO A 222 2.27 -26.84 9.80
CA PRO A 222 2.38 -28.30 9.77
C PRO A 222 3.13 -28.80 8.54
N GLY A 223 4.19 -29.58 8.77
CA GLY A 223 4.99 -30.21 7.71
C GLY A 223 6.05 -29.32 7.06
N TRP A 224 6.19 -28.06 7.47
CA TRP A 224 7.25 -27.18 6.97
C TRP A 224 8.54 -27.39 7.75
N THR A 225 9.62 -27.69 7.04
CA THR A 225 10.98 -27.73 7.59
C THR A 225 11.68 -26.38 7.39
N GLN A 226 12.81 -26.16 8.08
CA GLN A 226 13.62 -24.97 7.84
C GLN A 226 14.08 -24.88 6.38
N ASP A 227 14.57 -25.99 5.80
CA ASP A 227 14.96 -26.05 4.39
C ASP A 227 13.81 -25.65 3.45
N TYR A 228 12.58 -26.07 3.75
CA TYR A 228 11.41 -25.69 2.95
C TYR A 228 11.10 -24.19 3.04
N VAL A 229 11.23 -23.60 4.24
CA VAL A 229 11.08 -22.15 4.46
C VAL A 229 12.17 -21.36 3.73
N ASP A 230 13.41 -21.85 3.76
CA ASP A 230 14.55 -21.24 3.08
C ASP A 230 14.37 -21.29 1.56
N ASP A 231 13.93 -22.41 1.00
CA ASP A 231 13.63 -22.57 -0.42
C ASP A 231 12.48 -21.64 -0.86
N LEU A 232 11.42 -21.53 -0.05
CA LEU A 232 10.29 -20.64 -0.32
C LEU A 232 10.72 -19.17 -0.31
N THR A 233 11.58 -18.81 0.64
CA THR A 233 12.18 -17.46 0.76
C THR A 233 13.09 -17.15 -0.44
N ALA A 234 13.93 -18.09 -0.86
CA ALA A 234 14.77 -17.94 -2.04
C ALA A 234 13.93 -17.74 -3.31
N ARG A 235 12.82 -18.47 -3.44
CA ARG A 235 11.88 -18.31 -4.56
C ARG A 235 11.18 -16.95 -4.53
N TYR A 236 10.80 -16.45 -3.36
CA TYR A 236 10.27 -15.10 -3.18
C TYR A 236 11.27 -14.04 -3.64
N HIS A 237 12.54 -14.12 -3.25
CA HIS A 237 13.56 -13.17 -3.70
C HIS A 237 13.76 -13.21 -5.22
N GLN A 238 13.73 -14.39 -5.84
CA GLN A 238 13.74 -14.48 -7.31
C GLN A 238 12.53 -13.82 -7.94
N ASP A 239 11.36 -13.87 -7.30
CA ASP A 239 10.15 -13.23 -7.79
C ASP A 239 10.18 -11.71 -7.65
N VAL A 240 10.72 -11.20 -6.53
CA VAL A 240 11.03 -9.76 -6.35
C VAL A 240 11.90 -9.26 -7.50
N GLU A 241 12.94 -10.00 -7.85
CA GLU A 241 13.81 -9.68 -8.99
C GLU A 241 13.08 -9.69 -10.35
N ARG A 242 12.03 -10.50 -10.51
CA ARG A 242 11.17 -10.43 -11.70
C ARG A 242 10.33 -9.16 -11.67
N ILE A 243 9.72 -8.85 -10.52
CA ILE A 243 8.84 -7.68 -10.32
C ILE A 243 9.59 -6.38 -10.61
N ARG A 244 10.83 -6.23 -10.14
CA ARG A 244 11.69 -5.07 -10.40
C ARG A 244 11.89 -4.77 -11.89
N ARG A 245 11.80 -5.79 -12.75
CA ARG A 245 12.00 -5.69 -14.20
C ARG A 245 10.69 -5.58 -14.98
N MET A 246 9.54 -5.64 -14.29
CA MET A 246 8.23 -5.61 -14.96
C MET A 246 7.92 -4.19 -15.48
N PRO A 247 7.37 -4.05 -16.70
CA PRO A 247 6.96 -2.76 -17.22
C PRO A 247 5.80 -2.19 -16.42
N ARG A 248 5.80 -0.87 -16.21
CA ARG A 248 4.81 -0.12 -15.41
C ARG A 248 4.84 -0.42 -13.91
N VAL A 249 5.88 -1.11 -13.44
CA VAL A 249 6.17 -1.28 -12.02
C VAL A 249 7.24 -0.28 -11.61
N THR A 250 6.97 0.49 -10.56
CA THR A 250 7.97 1.23 -9.81
C THR A 250 8.26 0.44 -8.54
N PHE A 251 9.52 0.05 -8.30
CA PHE A 251 9.88 -0.70 -7.10
C PHE A 251 10.57 0.22 -6.09
N LEU A 252 10.06 0.29 -4.86
CA LEU A 252 10.71 1.00 -3.76
C LEU A 252 11.63 0.04 -3.03
N ASP A 253 12.90 0.42 -2.94
CA ASP A 253 13.95 -0.39 -2.32
C ASP A 253 14.42 0.23 -1.01
N ALA A 254 14.89 -0.59 -0.07
CA ALA A 254 15.57 -0.17 1.16
C ALA A 254 17.04 0.22 0.92
#